data_AF-A0A2E4RMC9-F1
#
_entry.id   AF-A0A2E4RMC9-F1
#
_cell.length_a   1.000
_cell.length_b   1.000
_cell.length_c   1.000
_cell.angle_alpha   90.00
_cell.angle_beta   90.00
_cell.angle_gamma   90.00
#
_symmetry.space_group_name_H-M   'P 1'
#
loop_
_entity.id
_entity.type
_entity.pdbx_description
1 polymer ?
#
loop_
_entity_poly.entity_id
_entity_poly.type
_entity_poly.pdbx_seq_one_letter_code
_entity_poly.pdbx_strand_id
1 'polypeptide(L)'
;MRSPEVWGRRTGYGSGVSTSIEEKLQMRAELRNWRRGLTNAEIDHRSAEICEALIAAAKSSMPSSVMVFDSVPGEPRLEMFLEWLREHDIETAVPEDDPDPRNIDVVVVPGVAFTADGRRLGQGGGWYDRFLAEVGVETVMIGVCFAEQVVSVVPQESHDISVHRVISA
;
A
#
# COMPACT_ATOMS: atom_id res chain seq x y z
N MET A 1 -43.61 50.39 -18.05
CA MET A 1 -43.10 50.09 -19.40
C MET A 1 -41.74 49.42 -19.25
N ARG A 2 -41.65 48.16 -19.70
CA ARG A 2 -40.48 47.34 -20.15
C ARG A 2 -39.05 47.70 -19.67
N SER A 3 -38.46 46.79 -18.88
CA SER A 3 -37.13 46.07 -18.99
C SER A 3 -36.24 46.29 -20.25
N PRO A 4 -34.94 45.85 -20.32
CA PRO A 4 -34.08 45.08 -19.35
C PRO A 4 -32.52 45.36 -19.39
N GLU A 5 -31.74 44.50 -18.68
CA GLU A 5 -30.34 44.04 -18.94
C GLU A 5 -29.17 44.95 -18.48
N VAL A 6 -28.09 44.47 -17.82
CA VAL A 6 -27.25 43.28 -18.11
C VAL A 6 -26.66 42.72 -16.80
N TRP A 7 -26.90 41.44 -16.50
CA TRP A 7 -26.10 40.69 -15.51
C TRP A 7 -24.83 40.17 -16.17
N GLY A 8 -23.68 40.55 -15.62
CA GLY A 8 -22.37 40.12 -16.07
C GLY A 8 -22.14 38.62 -15.89
N ARG A 9 -21.62 37.99 -16.95
CA ARG A 9 -21.06 36.64 -16.91
C ARG A 9 -19.96 36.57 -15.85
N ARG A 10 -20.06 35.61 -14.93
CA ARG A 10 -18.91 34.93 -14.35
C ARG A 10 -19.07 33.44 -14.57
N THR A 11 -18.47 32.99 -15.66
CA THR A 11 -18.05 31.61 -15.90
C THR A 11 -16.94 31.25 -14.93
N GLY A 12 -17.01 30.06 -14.33
CA GLY A 12 -15.91 29.49 -13.56
C GLY A 12 -16.36 28.57 -12.44
N TYR A 13 -17.06 27.48 -12.76
CA TYR A 13 -17.09 26.33 -11.85
C TYR A 13 -15.73 25.66 -11.92
N GLY A 14 -14.80 26.09 -11.06
CA GLY A 14 -13.55 25.37 -10.83
C GLY A 14 -13.87 24.09 -10.07
N SER A 15 -13.73 22.95 -10.74
CA SER A 15 -13.64 21.64 -10.08
C SER A 15 -12.32 21.60 -9.32
N GLY A 16 -12.33 22.10 -8.08
CA GLY A 16 -11.17 22.22 -7.19
C GLY A 16 -10.72 20.88 -6.64
N VAL A 17 -10.20 20.01 -7.50
CA VAL A 17 -9.41 18.85 -7.07
C VAL A 17 -8.02 19.38 -6.71
N SER A 18 -7.57 19.13 -5.48
CA SER A 18 -6.19 19.43 -5.06
C SER A 18 -5.21 18.79 -6.05
N THR A 19 -4.15 19.49 -6.45
CA THR A 19 -3.10 18.97 -7.33
C THR A 19 -2.57 17.62 -6.84
N SER A 20 -2.48 17.42 -5.52
CA SER A 20 -2.10 16.16 -4.88
C SER A 20 -3.06 14.99 -5.19
N ILE A 21 -4.36 15.24 -5.28
CA ILE A 21 -5.35 14.20 -5.57
C ILE A 21 -5.22 13.76 -7.02
N GLU A 22 -5.05 14.70 -7.94
CA GLU A 22 -4.87 14.41 -9.37
C GLU A 22 -3.58 13.61 -9.61
N GLU A 23 -2.46 14.04 -9.00
CA GLU A 23 -1.18 13.32 -9.05
C GLU A 23 -1.30 11.88 -8.52
N LYS A 24 -1.97 11.71 -7.36
CA LYS A 24 -2.22 10.38 -6.78
C LYS A 24 -3.09 9.51 -7.71
N LEU A 25 -4.12 10.07 -8.34
CA LEU A 25 -4.99 9.32 -9.25
C LEU A 25 -4.25 8.90 -10.52
N GLN A 26 -3.45 9.79 -11.09
CA GLN A 26 -2.64 9.50 -12.27
C GLN A 26 -1.64 8.38 -11.99
N MET A 27 -0.85 8.51 -10.92
CA MET A 27 0.14 7.49 -10.54
C MET A 27 -0.52 6.12 -10.27
N ARG A 28 -1.71 6.11 -9.64
CA ARG A 28 -2.46 4.86 -9.47
C ARG A 28 -2.84 4.23 -10.80
N ALA A 29 -3.34 5.02 -11.74
CA ALA A 29 -3.75 4.51 -13.04
C ALA A 29 -2.56 3.92 -13.82
N GLU A 30 -1.44 4.64 -13.84
CA GLU A 30 -0.21 4.24 -14.55
C GLU A 30 0.35 2.93 -14.01
N LEU A 31 0.58 2.83 -12.70
CA LEU A 31 1.18 1.64 -12.09
C LEU A 31 0.24 0.43 -12.05
N ARG A 32 -1.07 0.65 -11.98
CA ARG A 32 -2.05 -0.43 -12.16
C ARG A 32 -2.05 -0.95 -13.59
N ASN A 33 -1.97 -0.05 -14.58
CA ASN A 33 -1.91 -0.46 -15.98
C ASN A 33 -0.64 -1.25 -16.28
N TRP A 34 0.49 -0.81 -15.73
CA TRP A 34 1.75 -1.55 -15.81
C TRP A 34 1.63 -2.95 -15.19
N ARG A 35 1.07 -3.08 -13.97
CA ARG A 35 0.87 -4.38 -13.29
C ARG A 35 0.05 -5.38 -14.11
N ARG A 36 -0.95 -4.91 -14.87
CA ARG A 36 -1.75 -5.78 -15.76
C ARG A 36 -0.95 -6.39 -16.90
N GLY A 37 0.23 -5.85 -17.20
CA GLY A 37 1.14 -6.39 -18.21
C GLY A 37 2.02 -7.53 -17.70
N LEU A 38 2.09 -7.75 -16.39
CA LEU A 38 2.91 -8.82 -15.81
C LEU A 38 2.29 -10.19 -16.06
N THR A 39 3.13 -11.14 -16.45
CA THR A 39 2.77 -12.54 -16.54
C THR A 39 2.78 -13.19 -15.15
N ASN A 40 2.05 -14.29 -14.99
CA ASN A 40 2.08 -15.07 -13.75
C ASN A 40 3.50 -15.57 -13.42
N ALA A 41 4.30 -15.94 -14.42
CA ALA A 41 5.67 -16.40 -14.19
C ALA A 41 6.58 -15.30 -13.64
N GLU A 42 6.46 -14.07 -14.14
CA GLU A 42 7.18 -12.91 -13.60
C GLU A 42 6.73 -12.60 -12.16
N ILE A 43 5.41 -12.65 -11.92
CA ILE A 43 4.85 -12.46 -10.58
C ILE A 43 5.39 -13.52 -9.62
N ASP A 44 5.33 -14.80 -9.99
CA ASP A 44 5.75 -15.92 -9.13
C ASP A 44 7.25 -15.83 -8.79
N HIS A 45 8.09 -15.57 -9.80
CA HIS A 45 9.53 -15.46 -9.59
C HIS A 45 9.89 -14.33 -8.62
N ARG A 46 9.33 -13.13 -8.84
CA ARG A 46 9.62 -11.95 -8.00
C ARG A 46 8.97 -12.06 -6.62
N SER A 47 7.82 -12.72 -6.53
CA SER A 47 7.15 -13.02 -5.26
C SER A 47 8.00 -13.95 -4.39
N ALA A 48 8.72 -14.90 -4.99
CA ALA A 48 9.65 -15.75 -4.26
C ALA A 48 10.76 -14.93 -3.60
N GLU A 49 11.39 -14.00 -4.33
CA GLU A 49 12.44 -13.12 -3.78
C GLU A 49 11.92 -12.23 -2.64
N ILE A 50 10.70 -11.68 -2.80
CA ILE A 50 10.03 -10.89 -1.74
C ILE A 50 9.78 -11.76 -0.50
N CYS A 51 9.25 -12.97 -0.68
CA CYS A 51 8.98 -13.90 0.41
C CYS A 51 10.27 -14.34 1.12
N GLU A 52 11.36 -14.62 0.41
CA GLU A 52 12.65 -14.92 1.02
C GLU A 52 13.15 -13.78 1.91
N ALA A 53 13.01 -12.53 1.43
CA ALA A 53 13.37 -11.35 2.20
C ALA A 53 12.46 -11.13 3.43
N LEU A 54 11.16 -11.40 3.31
CA LEU A 54 10.21 -11.38 4.44
C LEU A 54 10.55 -12.45 5.48
N ILE A 55 10.85 -13.68 5.05
CA ILE A 55 11.26 -14.77 5.92
C ILE A 55 12.55 -14.40 6.66
N ALA A 56 13.54 -13.82 5.97
CA ALA A 56 14.78 -13.38 6.60
C ALA A 56 14.53 -12.29 7.67
N ALA A 57 13.63 -11.35 7.39
CA ALA A 57 13.22 -10.33 8.35
C ALA A 57 12.51 -10.96 9.57
N ALA A 58 11.54 -11.85 9.34
CA ALA A 58 10.77 -12.50 10.39
C ALA A 58 11.64 -13.42 11.28
N LYS A 59 12.62 -14.14 10.70
CA LYS A 59 13.58 -14.94 11.46
C LYS A 59 14.41 -14.13 12.46
N SER A 60 14.61 -12.84 12.19
CA SER A 60 15.45 -11.98 13.04
C SER A 60 14.72 -11.50 14.29
N SER A 61 13.40 -11.33 14.22
CA SER A 61 12.57 -10.89 15.35
C SER A 61 11.71 -11.99 15.97
N MET A 62 11.46 -13.08 15.24
CA MET A 62 10.52 -14.16 15.60
C MET A 62 9.20 -13.61 16.14
N PRO A 63 8.41 -12.89 15.30
CA PRO A 63 7.16 -12.29 15.74
C PRO A 63 6.17 -13.36 16.18
N SER A 64 5.33 -13.03 17.15
CA SER A 64 4.21 -13.88 17.55
C SER A 64 3.00 -13.69 16.62
N SER A 65 2.81 -12.49 16.07
CA SER A 65 1.70 -12.17 15.16
C SER A 65 2.13 -11.33 13.95
N VAL A 66 1.67 -11.73 12.76
CA VAL A 66 1.90 -11.04 11.50
C VAL A 66 0.58 -10.79 10.77
N MET A 67 0.28 -9.53 10.46
CA MET A 67 -0.80 -9.21 9.55
C MET A 67 -0.29 -9.20 8.10
N VAL A 68 -0.96 -9.96 7.23
CA VAL A 68 -0.72 -10.03 5.79
C VAL A 68 -1.94 -9.52 5.02
N PHE A 69 -1.86 -9.48 3.70
CA PHE A 69 -2.98 -9.11 2.83
C PHE A 69 -3.29 -10.21 1.83
N ASP A 70 -4.56 -10.29 1.44
CA ASP A 70 -4.97 -11.11 0.31
C ASP A 70 -4.48 -10.48 -1.00
N SER A 71 -3.56 -11.18 -1.66
CA SER A 71 -2.96 -10.72 -2.90
C SER A 71 -3.98 -10.69 -4.03
N VAL A 72 -4.12 -9.54 -4.69
CA VAL A 72 -4.96 -9.42 -5.90
C VAL A 72 -4.12 -9.65 -7.17
N PRO A 73 -4.74 -9.92 -8.33
CA PRO A 73 -3.99 -10.13 -9.57
C PRO A 73 -3.01 -8.98 -9.88
N GLY A 74 -1.75 -9.34 -10.14
CA GLY A 74 -0.68 -8.38 -10.42
C GLY A 74 0.02 -7.81 -9.16
N GLU A 75 -0.32 -8.27 -7.96
CA GLU A 75 0.45 -7.99 -6.73
C GLU A 75 1.41 -9.14 -6.39
N PRO A 76 2.45 -8.87 -5.57
CA PRO A 76 3.27 -9.93 -4.99
C PRO A 76 2.40 -10.92 -4.25
N ARG A 77 2.64 -12.22 -4.48
CA ARG A 77 1.95 -13.30 -3.79
C ARG A 77 2.77 -13.77 -2.59
N LEU A 78 2.08 -14.10 -1.51
CA LEU A 78 2.71 -14.35 -0.22
C LEU A 78 2.60 -15.82 0.25
N GLU A 79 2.21 -16.76 -0.61
CA GLU A 79 1.93 -18.15 -0.21
C GLU A 79 3.15 -18.80 0.45
N MET A 80 4.34 -18.61 -0.11
CA MET A 80 5.58 -19.15 0.47
C MET A 80 5.87 -18.57 1.87
N PHE A 81 5.62 -17.27 2.07
CA PHE A 81 5.79 -16.65 3.38
C PHE A 81 4.73 -17.12 4.38
N LEU A 82 3.47 -17.22 3.96
CA LEU A 82 2.37 -17.76 4.77
C LEU A 82 2.61 -19.21 5.18
N GLU A 83 3.18 -20.02 4.29
CA GLU A 83 3.61 -21.38 4.61
C GLU A 83 4.67 -21.40 5.70
N TRP A 84 5.69 -20.56 5.56
CA TRP A 84 6.74 -20.45 6.57
C TRP A 84 6.19 -19.99 7.93
N LEU A 85 5.32 -18.97 7.98
CA LEU A 85 4.70 -18.50 9.23
C LEU A 85 3.95 -19.63 9.94
N ARG A 86 3.15 -20.39 9.18
CA ARG A 86 2.37 -21.52 9.71
C ARG A 86 3.25 -22.63 10.27
N GLU A 87 4.36 -22.95 9.60
CA GLU A 87 5.31 -23.97 10.06
C GLU A 87 6.03 -23.59 11.36
N HIS A 88 6.03 -22.30 11.71
CA HIS A 88 6.68 -21.77 12.91
C HIS A 88 5.68 -21.34 13.99
N ASP A 89 4.42 -21.75 13.86
CA ASP A 89 3.33 -21.42 14.80
C ASP A 89 3.16 -19.91 15.02
N ILE A 90 3.42 -19.09 13.98
CA ILE A 90 3.23 -17.64 14.03
C ILE A 90 1.79 -17.32 13.64
N GLU A 91 1.10 -16.54 14.46
CA GLU A 91 -0.28 -16.13 14.22
C GLU A 91 -0.37 -15.21 12.99
N THR A 92 -1.35 -15.46 12.13
CA THR A 92 -1.59 -14.66 10.92
C THR A 92 -2.94 -13.96 11.00
N ALA A 93 -2.96 -12.67 10.71
CA ALA A 93 -4.18 -11.88 10.58
C ALA A 93 -4.34 -11.31 9.17
N VAL A 94 -5.58 -11.04 8.75
CA VAL A 94 -5.91 -10.35 7.49
C VAL A 94 -6.86 -9.17 7.75
N PRO A 95 -6.87 -8.12 6.91
CA PRO A 95 -7.74 -6.96 7.07
C PRO A 95 -9.22 -7.27 7.26
N GLU A 96 -9.71 -8.34 6.62
CA GLU A 96 -11.10 -8.77 6.62
C GLU A 96 -11.60 -9.21 8.02
N ASP A 97 -10.67 -9.66 8.87
CA ASP A 97 -10.95 -10.09 10.24
C ASP A 97 -10.98 -8.92 11.25
N ASP A 98 -10.70 -7.69 10.79
CA ASP A 98 -10.61 -6.47 11.61
C ASP A 98 -9.76 -6.66 12.88
N PRO A 99 -8.47 -7.07 12.74
CA PRO A 99 -7.64 -7.39 13.89
C PRO A 99 -7.36 -6.14 14.73
N ASP A 100 -7.18 -6.32 16.04
CA ASP A 100 -6.71 -5.25 16.92
C ASP A 100 -5.29 -4.83 16.50
N PRO A 101 -5.07 -3.59 16.01
CA PRO A 101 -3.76 -3.14 15.54
C PRO A 101 -2.67 -3.22 16.62
N ARG A 102 -3.06 -3.22 17.90
CA ARG A 102 -2.12 -3.24 19.03
C ARG A 102 -1.57 -4.62 19.36
N ASN A 103 -2.14 -5.68 18.77
CA ASN A 103 -1.72 -7.07 18.97
C ASN A 103 -0.95 -7.64 17.77
N ILE A 104 -0.50 -6.78 16.85
CA ILE A 104 0.26 -7.18 15.66
C ILE A 104 1.72 -6.77 15.81
N ASP A 105 2.64 -7.73 15.69
CA ASP A 105 4.08 -7.45 15.77
C ASP A 105 4.64 -6.97 14.42
N VAL A 106 4.12 -7.50 13.31
CA VAL A 106 4.55 -7.13 11.96
C VAL A 106 3.35 -6.94 11.06
N VAL A 107 3.34 -5.86 10.28
CA VAL A 107 2.34 -5.61 9.25
C VAL A 107 3.03 -5.64 7.89
N VAL A 108 2.61 -6.57 7.03
CA VAL A 108 2.97 -6.58 5.61
C VAL A 108 1.97 -5.72 4.86
N VAL A 109 2.45 -4.62 4.28
CA VAL A 109 1.61 -3.55 3.73
C VAL A 109 1.69 -3.55 2.20
N PRO A 110 0.58 -3.78 1.48
CA PRO A 110 0.53 -3.63 0.03
C PRO A 110 0.43 -2.14 -0.36
N GLY A 111 0.83 -1.85 -1.59
CA GLY A 111 0.75 -0.50 -2.13
C GLY A 111 0.80 -0.45 -3.65
N VAL A 112 0.31 0.65 -4.19
CA VAL A 112 0.41 0.98 -5.61
C VAL A 112 1.77 1.52 -5.95
N ALA A 113 2.34 2.33 -5.06
CA ALA A 113 3.69 2.86 -5.18
C ALA A 113 4.31 3.01 -3.79
N PHE A 114 5.63 2.96 -3.74
CA PHE A 114 6.42 3.25 -2.56
C PHE A 114 7.59 4.15 -2.93
N THR A 115 8.11 4.86 -1.94
CA THR A 115 9.45 5.47 -2.00
C THR A 115 10.43 4.62 -1.20
N ALA A 116 11.73 4.77 -1.45
CA ALA A 116 12.74 4.05 -0.70
C ALA A 116 12.73 4.39 0.82
N ASP A 117 12.27 5.58 1.19
CA ASP A 117 12.08 6.01 2.60
C ASP A 117 10.72 5.59 3.19
N GLY A 118 9.93 4.78 2.49
CA GLY A 118 8.73 4.15 3.04
C GLY A 118 7.43 4.92 2.86
N ARG A 119 7.43 6.09 2.19
CA ARG A 119 6.17 6.74 1.80
C ARG A 119 5.41 5.84 0.83
N ARG A 120 4.10 5.81 0.98
CA ARG A 120 3.25 4.82 0.31
C ARG A 120 2.06 5.46 -0.37
N LEU A 121 1.72 4.94 -1.55
CA LEU A 121 0.47 5.21 -2.23
C LEU A 121 -0.43 3.98 -2.15
N GLY A 122 -1.44 4.01 -1.29
CA GLY A 122 -2.44 2.95 -1.20
C GLY A 122 -3.49 2.97 -2.32
N GLN A 123 -4.44 2.02 -2.26
CA GLN A 123 -5.51 1.88 -3.27
C GLN A 123 -6.52 3.06 -3.29
N GLY A 124 -6.58 3.85 -2.21
CA GLY A 124 -7.42 5.05 -2.08
C GLY A 124 -8.52 4.97 -1.01
N GLY A 125 -8.74 3.81 -0.37
CA GLY A 125 -9.74 3.66 0.70
C GLY A 125 -9.29 4.10 2.10
N GLY A 126 -8.01 4.43 2.27
CA GLY A 126 -7.43 4.89 3.54
C GLY A 126 -7.47 3.89 4.69
N TRP A 127 -7.79 2.61 4.43
CA TRP A 127 -7.89 1.59 5.48
C TRP A 127 -6.54 1.39 6.18
N TYR A 128 -5.47 1.16 5.40
CA TYR A 128 -4.12 1.02 5.95
C TYR A 128 -3.67 2.27 6.70
N ASP A 129 -4.00 3.47 6.24
CA ASP A 129 -3.59 4.69 6.93
C ASP A 129 -4.25 4.81 8.31
N ARG A 130 -5.51 4.37 8.45
CA ARG A 130 -6.19 4.28 9.74
C ARG A 130 -5.64 3.15 10.61
N PHE A 131 -5.39 1.98 10.02
CA PHE A 131 -4.87 0.82 10.75
C PHE A 131 -3.47 1.08 11.30
N LEU A 132 -2.55 1.54 10.44
CA LEU A 132 -1.15 1.80 10.77
C LEU A 132 -0.98 2.98 11.73
N ALA A 133 -1.97 3.88 11.86
CA ALA A 133 -1.95 4.94 12.86
C ALA A 133 -2.17 4.43 14.29
N GLU A 134 -2.74 3.22 14.45
CA GLU A 134 -3.15 2.67 15.75
C GLU A 134 -2.28 1.48 16.21
N VAL A 135 -1.31 1.04 15.39
CA VAL A 135 -0.41 -0.07 15.74
C VAL A 135 0.49 0.27 16.93
N GLY A 136 1.02 -0.77 17.58
CA GLY A 136 1.99 -0.60 18.67
C GLY A 136 3.27 0.08 18.20
N VAL A 137 3.96 0.77 19.12
CA VAL A 137 5.24 1.45 18.82
C VAL A 137 6.35 0.48 18.39
N GLU A 138 6.27 -0.77 18.83
CA GLU A 138 7.22 -1.83 18.47
C GLU A 138 6.80 -2.58 17.18
N THR A 139 5.61 -2.30 16.63
CA THR A 139 5.12 -2.97 15.44
C THR A 139 5.95 -2.60 14.22
N VAL A 140 6.44 -3.59 13.48
CA VAL A 140 7.24 -3.37 12.26
C VAL A 140 6.34 -3.30 11.04
N MET A 141 6.33 -2.17 10.35
CA MET A 141 5.59 -1.97 9.10
C MET A 141 6.50 -2.20 7.88
N ILE A 142 6.19 -3.21 7.06
CA ILE A 142 6.99 -3.59 5.88
C ILE A 142 6.13 -3.42 4.62
N GLY A 143 6.46 -2.44 3.78
CA GLY A 143 5.89 -2.31 2.45
C GLY A 143 6.44 -3.39 1.51
N VAL A 144 5.57 -4.01 0.71
CA VAL A 144 6.00 -4.95 -0.34
C VAL A 144 5.43 -4.55 -1.69
N CYS A 145 6.29 -4.58 -2.71
CA CYS A 145 5.90 -4.25 -4.08
C CYS A 145 6.92 -4.78 -5.08
N PHE A 146 6.59 -4.69 -6.37
CA PHE A 146 7.59 -4.89 -7.42
C PHE A 146 8.52 -3.67 -7.55
N ALA A 147 9.74 -3.88 -8.04
CA ALA A 147 10.78 -2.85 -8.15
C ALA A 147 10.31 -1.58 -8.89
N GLU A 148 9.51 -1.70 -9.95
CA GLU A 148 9.00 -0.56 -10.73
C GLU A 148 7.96 0.28 -9.97
N GLN A 149 7.42 -0.26 -8.87
CA GLN A 149 6.54 0.48 -7.97
C GLN A 149 7.33 1.28 -6.93
N VAL A 150 8.66 1.14 -6.87
CA VAL A 150 9.54 2.01 -6.08
C VAL A 150 9.89 3.25 -6.90
N VAL A 151 9.25 4.36 -6.56
CA VAL A 151 9.36 5.65 -7.27
C VAL A 151 10.13 6.67 -6.43
N SER A 152 10.60 7.74 -7.08
CA SER A 152 11.35 8.80 -6.40
C SER A 152 10.48 9.67 -5.50
N VAL A 153 9.20 9.81 -5.82
CA VAL A 153 8.25 10.63 -5.06
C VAL A 153 6.88 9.97 -5.05
N VAL A 154 6.26 9.98 -3.88
CA VAL A 154 4.83 9.71 -3.70
C VAL A 154 4.21 10.96 -3.09
N PRO A 155 3.17 11.56 -3.69
CA PRO A 155 2.45 12.66 -3.06
C PRO A 155 1.85 12.21 -1.73
N GLN A 156 2.04 13.01 -0.69
CA GLN A 156 1.58 12.71 0.68
C GLN A 156 0.65 13.79 1.20
N GLU A 157 -0.29 13.38 2.03
CA GLU A 157 -1.16 14.21 2.86
C GLU A 157 -0.85 13.94 4.34
N SER A 158 -1.31 14.81 5.23
CA SER A 158 -0.97 14.74 6.67
C SER A 158 -1.44 13.47 7.38
N HIS A 159 -2.33 12.71 6.76
CA HIS A 159 -2.88 11.46 7.29
C HIS A 159 -2.30 10.21 6.63
N ASP A 160 -1.46 10.34 5.59
CA ASP A 160 -0.82 9.19 4.96
C ASP A 160 0.27 8.63 5.89
N ILE A 161 0.22 7.33 6.16
CA ILE A 161 1.20 6.66 7.03
C ILE A 161 2.27 5.97 6.19
N SER A 162 3.53 6.33 6.47
CA SER A 162 4.71 5.70 5.88
C SER A 162 5.05 4.39 6.59
N VAL A 163 5.56 3.41 5.84
CA VAL A 163 6.10 2.17 6.40
C VAL A 163 7.55 2.36 6.85
N HIS A 164 8.04 1.45 7.70
CA HIS A 164 9.43 1.53 8.19
C HIS A 164 10.46 1.11 7.14
N ARG A 165 10.08 0.19 6.25
CA ARG A 165 10.95 -0.29 5.18
C ARG A 165 10.14 -0.80 3.99
N VAL A 166 10.78 -0.88 2.84
CA VAL A 166 10.22 -1.45 1.62
C VAL A 166 11.07 -2.65 1.18
N ILE A 167 10.41 -3.75 0.87
CA ILE A 167 11.00 -4.92 0.22
C ILE A 167 10.44 -4.98 -1.20
N SER A 168 11.34 -5.06 -2.19
CA SER A 168 10.95 -5.13 -3.60
C SER A 168 11.88 -6.04 -4.38
N ALA A 169 11.30 -6.71 -5.37
CA ALA A 169 11.96 -7.52 -6.40
C ALA A 169 11.32 -7.19 -7.75
#